data_AF-A0A8S4GK12-F1
#
_entry.id   AF-A0A8S4GK12-F1
#
_cell.length_a   1.000
_cell.length_b   1.000
_cell.length_c   1.000
_cell.angle_alpha   90.00
_cell.angle_beta   90.00
_cell.angle_gamma   90.00
#
_symmetry.space_group_name_H-M   'P 1'
#
loop_
_entity.id
_entity.type
_entity.pdbx_description
1 polymer ?
#
loop_
_entity_poly.entity_id
_entity_poly.type
_entity_poly.pdbx_seq_one_letter_code
_entity_poly.pdbx_strand_id
1 'polypeptide(L)'
;MPPKKGKKGGKKKAAIITDEEFLAPFGFRVGDMIVTPLGAICEVVGVKCDVPGDINSGRLIVQYPNKQQIPLEPRASNGNLKSLGYWHAPEAMRIQNQIERWKASRAIEEDQLRRYAQEQLLRMEAFALEGTARRVNDATGMLDRLRAGATRPTTAPVGGRS
;
A
#
# COMPACT_ATOMS: atom_id res chain seq x y z
N MET A 1 8.81 -16.50 -48.02
CA MET A 1 8.82 -16.78 -46.57
C MET A 1 9.05 -15.48 -45.82
N PRO A 2 8.11 -15.00 -44.99
CA PRO A 2 8.33 -13.78 -44.20
C PRO A 2 9.17 -14.08 -42.95
N PRO A 3 10.15 -13.22 -42.58
CA PRO A 3 11.02 -13.47 -41.43
C PRO A 3 10.31 -13.24 -40.08
N LYS A 4 10.55 -14.15 -39.14
CA LYS A 4 10.03 -14.16 -37.76
C LYS A 4 10.47 -12.90 -36.98
N LYS A 5 9.47 -12.15 -36.49
CA LYS A 5 9.61 -11.01 -35.58
C LYS A 5 10.18 -11.48 -34.23
N GLY A 6 11.43 -11.11 -33.93
CA GLY A 6 12.10 -11.39 -32.67
C GLY A 6 11.38 -10.71 -31.50
N LYS A 7 10.89 -11.51 -30.55
CA LYS A 7 10.21 -11.07 -29.33
C LYS A 7 11.26 -10.48 -28.39
N LYS A 8 11.28 -9.14 -28.24
CA LYS A 8 12.09 -8.43 -27.23
C LYS A 8 11.75 -9.00 -25.85
N GLY A 9 12.68 -9.79 -25.30
CA GLY A 9 12.59 -10.31 -23.93
C GLY A 9 12.52 -9.16 -22.94
N GLY A 10 11.42 -9.09 -22.20
CA GLY A 10 11.31 -8.21 -21.04
C GLY A 10 12.40 -8.59 -20.05
N LYS A 11 13.37 -7.70 -19.82
CA LYS A 11 14.38 -7.86 -18.78
C LYS A 11 13.63 -7.94 -17.44
N LYS A 12 13.54 -9.15 -16.86
CA LYS A 12 13.16 -9.32 -15.45
C LYS A 12 14.06 -8.39 -14.64
N LYS A 13 13.47 -7.49 -13.84
CA LYS A 13 14.25 -6.66 -12.91
C LYS A 13 15.02 -7.64 -12.02
N ALA A 14 16.35 -7.67 -12.13
CA ALA A 14 17.17 -8.53 -11.28
C ALA A 14 16.86 -8.18 -9.81
N ALA A 15 16.67 -9.21 -8.99
CA ALA A 15 16.30 -9.09 -7.59
C ALA A 15 17.38 -8.31 -6.83
N ILE A 16 16.95 -7.50 -5.86
CA ILE A 16 17.86 -6.83 -4.92
C ILE A 16 18.15 -7.83 -3.81
N ILE A 17 19.43 -8.11 -3.60
CA ILE A 17 19.94 -9.01 -2.58
C ILE A 17 20.25 -8.17 -1.34
N THR A 18 19.76 -8.61 -0.18
CA THR A 18 19.91 -7.91 1.11
C THR A 18 20.83 -8.64 2.08
N ASP A 19 21.42 -9.76 1.66
CA ASP A 19 22.28 -10.59 2.50
C ASP A 19 23.59 -9.86 2.85
N GLU A 20 24.04 -10.01 4.10
CA GLU A 20 25.26 -9.36 4.59
C GLU A 20 26.51 -9.77 3.80
N GLU A 21 26.57 -11.00 3.30
CA GLU A 21 27.71 -11.50 2.50
C GLU A 21 27.94 -10.69 1.22
N PHE A 22 26.86 -10.23 0.58
CA PHE A 22 26.94 -9.42 -0.63
C PHE A 22 27.24 -7.95 -0.33
N LEU A 23 26.90 -7.49 0.88
CA LEU A 23 27.08 -6.11 1.33
C LEU A 23 28.45 -5.87 1.98
N ALA A 24 29.05 -6.91 2.56
CA ALA A 24 30.36 -6.85 3.23
C ALA A 24 31.49 -6.25 2.36
N PRO A 25 31.62 -6.54 1.06
CA PRO A 25 32.64 -5.92 0.19
C PRO A 25 32.52 -4.40 0.09
N PHE A 26 31.31 -3.87 0.28
CA PHE A 26 31.03 -2.44 0.24
C PHE A 26 31.21 -1.77 1.60
N GLY A 27 31.22 -2.53 2.71
CA GLY A 27 31.36 -2.01 4.06
C GLY A 27 30.12 -1.26 4.56
N PHE A 28 28.94 -1.59 4.04
CA PHE A 28 27.65 -1.02 4.45
C PHE A 28 26.67 -2.14 4.81
N ARG A 29 25.61 -1.82 5.57
CA ARG A 29 24.46 -2.71 5.80
C ARG A 29 23.20 -2.13 5.18
N VAL A 30 22.15 -2.96 5.04
CA VAL A 30 20.83 -2.49 4.63
C VAL A 30 20.31 -1.46 5.64
N GLY A 31 19.77 -0.35 5.15
CA GLY A 31 19.30 0.76 5.97
C GLY A 31 20.39 1.73 6.42
N ASP A 32 21.65 1.47 6.09
CA ASP A 32 22.74 2.43 6.32
C ASP A 32 22.53 3.68 5.48
N MET A 33 22.92 4.82 6.05
CA MET A 33 22.90 6.10 5.36
C MET A 33 24.28 6.38 4.76
N ILE A 34 24.33 6.62 3.45
CA ILE A 34 25.54 6.92 2.69
C ILE A 34 25.46 8.35 2.16
N VAL A 35 26.56 9.07 2.27
CA VAL A 35 26.71 10.38 1.66
C VAL A 35 27.48 10.23 0.37
N THR A 36 26.89 10.71 -0.72
CA THR A 36 27.51 10.72 -2.04
C THR A 36 28.59 11.81 -2.13
N PRO A 37 29.51 11.74 -3.11
CA PRO A 37 30.52 12.78 -3.33
C PRO A 37 29.92 14.17 -3.59
N LEU A 38 28.67 14.23 -4.05
CA LEU A 38 27.92 15.47 -4.29
C LEU A 38 27.18 15.97 -3.04
N GLY A 39 27.37 15.32 -1.88
CA GLY A 39 26.72 15.67 -0.62
C GLY A 39 25.27 15.18 -0.48
N ALA A 40 24.71 14.47 -1.47
CA ALA A 40 23.39 13.88 -1.34
C ALA A 40 23.42 12.69 -0.38
N ILE A 41 22.42 12.62 0.50
CA ILE A 41 22.27 11.54 1.48
C ILE A 41 21.28 10.51 0.92
N CYS A 42 21.72 9.26 0.88
CA CYS A 42 20.94 8.14 0.36
C CYS A 42 20.92 7.01 1.38
N GLU A 43 19.96 6.11 1.25
CA GLU A 43 19.88 4.90 2.06
C GLU A 43 20.34 3.69 1.26
N VAL A 44 21.10 2.78 1.86
CA VAL A 44 21.47 1.49 1.27
C VAL A 44 20.27 0.55 1.30
N VAL A 45 19.83 0.12 0.12
CA VAL A 45 18.71 -0.84 -0.03
C VAL A 45 19.23 -2.28 -0.11
N GLY A 46 20.38 -2.47 -0.76
CA GLY A 46 20.95 -3.80 -0.98
C GLY A 46 21.93 -3.80 -2.15
N VAL A 47 22.16 -4.97 -2.72
CA VAL A 47 23.07 -5.18 -3.86
C VAL A 47 22.30 -5.80 -5.02
N LYS A 48 22.62 -5.36 -6.24
CA LYS A 48 22.10 -5.96 -7.45
C LYS A 48 23.27 -6.56 -8.23
N CYS A 49 23.26 -7.88 -8.37
CA CYS A 49 24.26 -8.58 -9.17
C CYS A 49 23.85 -8.62 -10.64
N ASP A 50 24.82 -8.38 -11.53
CA ASP A 50 24.63 -8.59 -12.96
C ASP A 50 24.52 -10.09 -13.28
N VAL A 51 25.25 -10.93 -12.53
CA VAL A 51 25.19 -12.40 -12.60
C VAL A 51 24.63 -12.95 -11.27
N PRO A 52 23.57 -13.77 -11.27
CA PRO A 52 23.01 -14.34 -10.05
C PRO A 52 24.06 -15.14 -9.27
N GLY A 53 24.24 -14.81 -7.99
CA GLY A 53 25.19 -15.52 -7.10
C GLY A 53 26.64 -15.05 -7.19
N ASP A 54 26.99 -14.14 -8.10
CA ASP A 54 28.34 -13.57 -8.14
C ASP A 54 28.40 -12.24 -7.38
N ILE A 55 29.04 -12.30 -6.20
CA ILE A 55 29.27 -11.15 -5.31
C ILE A 55 30.08 -10.05 -6.03
N ASN A 56 31.05 -10.45 -6.87
CA ASN A 56 31.97 -9.50 -7.53
C ASN A 56 31.27 -8.67 -8.62
N SER A 57 30.23 -9.24 -9.23
CA SER A 57 29.36 -8.55 -10.19
C SER A 57 28.34 -7.62 -9.54
N GLY A 58 28.27 -7.61 -8.21
CA GLY A 58 27.33 -6.81 -7.42
C GLY A 58 27.59 -5.31 -7.57
N ARG A 59 26.50 -4.54 -7.62
CA ARG A 59 26.48 -3.08 -7.45
C ARG A 59 25.59 -2.71 -6.28
N LEU A 60 26.09 -1.83 -5.40
CA LEU A 60 25.30 -1.31 -4.29
C LEU A 60 24.13 -0.48 -4.83
N ILE A 61 22.92 -0.77 -4.40
CA ILE A 61 21.71 -0.01 -4.70
C ILE A 61 21.43 0.92 -3.53
N VAL A 62 21.32 2.20 -3.85
CA VAL A 62 20.93 3.23 -2.89
C VAL A 62 19.59 3.85 -3.29
N GLN A 63 18.80 4.22 -2.29
CA GLN A 63 17.56 4.95 -2.45
C GLN A 63 17.76 6.42 -2.07
N TYR A 64 17.44 7.29 -3.00
CA TYR A 64 17.41 8.73 -2.78
C TYR A 64 16.11 9.16 -2.09
N PRO A 65 16.05 10.36 -1.49
CA PRO A 65 14.84 10.88 -0.83
C PRO A 65 13.59 10.93 -1.75
N ASN A 66 13.80 11.08 -3.06
CA ASN A 66 12.74 11.03 -4.08
C ASN A 66 12.25 9.59 -4.38
N LYS A 67 12.63 8.60 -3.57
CA LYS A 67 12.36 7.16 -3.70
C LYS A 67 12.99 6.51 -4.93
N GLN A 68 13.88 7.20 -5.65
CA GLN A 68 14.59 6.65 -6.79
C GLN A 68 15.71 5.72 -6.33
N GLN A 69 15.73 4.50 -6.86
CA GLN A 69 16.80 3.53 -6.60
C GLN A 69 17.83 3.58 -7.72
N ILE A 70 19.07 3.86 -7.37
CA ILE A 70 20.18 4.01 -8.31
C ILE A 70 21.29 3.02 -7.94
N PRO A 71 21.77 2.21 -8.89
CA PRO A 71 22.98 1.43 -8.69
C PRO A 71 24.20 2.36 -8.68
N LEU A 72 25.05 2.24 -7.68
CA LEU A 72 26.33 2.92 -7.65
C LEU A 72 27.28 2.28 -8.68
N GLU A 73 28.09 3.11 -9.34
CA GLU A 73 29.02 2.70 -10.39
C GLU A 73 30.13 1.73 -9.94
N PRO A 74 30.71 1.80 -8.71
CA PRO A 74 31.64 0.77 -8.28
C PRO A 74 30.95 -0.58 -8.14
N ARG A 75 31.44 -1.53 -8.93
CA ARG A 75 31.25 -2.95 -8.66
C ARG A 75 32.04 -3.34 -7.42
N ALA A 76 31.61 -4.39 -6.73
CA ALA A 76 32.36 -4.95 -5.60
C ALA A 76 33.83 -5.25 -5.97
N SER A 77 34.09 -5.65 -7.22
CA SER A 77 35.45 -5.91 -7.73
C SER A 77 36.34 -4.69 -7.92
N ASN A 78 35.76 -3.49 -8.08
CA ASN A 78 36.48 -2.30 -8.58
C ASN A 78 36.97 -1.37 -7.47
N GLY A 79 36.89 -1.78 -6.21
CA GLY A 79 37.46 -1.07 -5.07
C GLY A 79 36.43 -0.53 -4.08
N ASN A 80 36.95 0.13 -3.04
CA ASN A 80 36.17 0.60 -1.90
C ASN A 80 35.43 1.91 -2.24
N LEU A 81 34.12 1.98 -2.00
CA LEU A 81 33.29 3.19 -2.17
C LEU A 81 33.90 4.45 -1.53
N LYS A 82 34.66 4.29 -0.45
CA LYS A 82 35.36 5.39 0.22
C LYS A 82 36.37 6.12 -0.66
N SER A 83 37.08 5.41 -1.55
CA SER A 83 38.04 6.05 -2.47
C SER A 83 37.35 6.89 -3.54
N LEU A 84 36.09 6.61 -3.84
CA LEU A 84 35.26 7.36 -4.78
C LEU A 84 34.53 8.54 -4.13
N GLY A 85 34.81 8.82 -2.85
CA GLY A 85 34.23 9.94 -2.11
C GLY A 85 32.88 9.64 -1.47
N TYR A 86 32.49 8.37 -1.34
CA TYR A 86 31.30 8.00 -0.57
C TYR A 86 31.69 7.77 0.89
N TRP A 87 30.89 8.23 1.84
CA TRP A 87 31.15 7.98 3.26
C TRP A 87 29.88 7.63 4.04
N HIS A 88 30.09 7.00 5.20
CA HIS A 88 29.03 6.73 6.15
C HIS A 88 28.48 8.03 6.70
N ALA A 89 27.16 8.22 6.62
CA ALA A 89 26.52 9.31 7.33
C ALA A 89 26.63 9.08 8.85
N PRO A 90 26.62 10.15 9.67
CA PRO A 90 26.63 10.02 11.12
C PRO A 90 25.47 9.15 11.62
N GLU A 91 25.72 8.41 12.70
CA GLU A 91 24.73 7.52 13.31
C GLU A 91 23.43 8.27 13.70
N ALA A 92 23.56 9.52 14.14
CA ALA A 92 22.42 10.39 14.44
C ALA A 92 21.45 10.53 13.24
N MET A 93 21.96 10.62 12.00
CA MET A 93 21.09 10.71 10.82
C MET A 93 20.35 9.40 10.55
N ARG A 94 21.00 8.26 10.80
CA ARG A 94 20.37 6.95 10.69
C ARG A 94 19.22 6.83 11.69
N ILE A 95 19.47 7.21 12.94
CA ILE A 95 18.46 7.21 14.01
C ILE A 95 17.30 8.14 13.65
N GLN A 96 17.60 9.34 13.16
CA GLN A 96 16.57 10.31 12.78
C GLN A 96 15.68 9.79 11.63
N ASN A 97 16.27 9.21 10.58
CA ASN A 97 15.53 8.60 9.48
C ASN A 97 14.66 7.43 9.98
N GLN A 98 15.17 6.62 10.92
CA GLN A 98 14.39 5.55 11.55
C GLN A 98 13.18 6.09 12.33
N ILE A 99 13.36 7.16 13.10
CA ILE A 99 12.27 7.84 13.82
C ILE A 99 11.23 8.38 12.83
N GLU A 100 11.66 9.01 11.75
CA GLU A 100 10.76 9.55 10.72
C GLU A 100 9.91 8.46 10.07
N ARG A 101 10.51 7.28 9.77
CA ARG A 101 9.76 6.13 9.27
C ARG A 101 8.73 5.62 10.25
N TRP A 102 9.10 5.50 11.52
CA TRP A 102 8.16 5.05 12.55
C TRP A 102 7.00 6.02 12.71
N LYS A 103 7.26 7.33 12.67
CA LYS A 103 6.22 8.35 12.67
C LYS A 103 5.32 8.26 11.45
N ALA A 104 5.89 8.08 10.25
CA ALA A 104 5.12 7.92 9.02
C ALA A 104 4.23 6.67 9.05
N SER A 105 4.76 5.53 9.51
CA SER A 105 3.98 4.30 9.66
C SER A 105 2.83 4.46 10.65
N ARG A 106 3.07 5.11 11.79
CA ARG A 106 2.00 5.40 12.76
C ARG A 106 0.92 6.31 12.20
N ALA A 107 1.30 7.34 11.43
CA ALA A 107 0.32 8.23 10.80
C ALA A 107 -0.59 7.47 9.81
N ILE A 108 -0.02 6.55 9.02
CA ILE A 108 -0.79 5.71 8.10
C ILE A 108 -1.76 4.80 8.87
N GLU A 109 -1.29 4.18 9.95
CA GLU A 109 -2.11 3.30 10.80
C GLU A 109 -3.27 4.07 11.46
N GLU A 110 -3.00 5.27 11.99
CA GLU A 110 -4.02 6.11 12.58
C GLU A 110 -5.08 6.56 11.56
N ASP A 111 -4.66 6.92 10.34
CA ASP A 111 -5.58 7.22 9.24
C ASP A 111 -6.43 6.02 8.83
N GLN A 112 -5.84 4.81 8.81
CA GLN A 112 -6.59 3.58 8.53
C GLN A 112 -7.65 3.31 9.61
N LEU A 113 -7.28 3.47 10.89
CA LEU A 113 -8.21 3.33 12.01
C LEU A 113 -9.33 4.35 11.95
N ARG A 114 -9.03 5.61 11.63
CA ARG A 114 -10.04 6.67 11.45
C ARG A 114 -11.01 6.34 10.33
N ARG A 115 -10.51 5.86 9.18
CA ARG A 115 -11.35 5.45 8.04
C ARG A 115 -12.25 4.27 8.43
N TYR A 116 -11.70 3.27 9.08
CA TYR A 116 -12.46 2.11 9.54
C TYR A 116 -13.54 2.52 10.56
N ALA A 117 -13.22 3.38 11.53
CA ALA A 117 -14.19 3.88 12.50
C ALA A 117 -15.32 4.68 11.84
N GLN A 118 -15.00 5.54 10.87
CA GLN A 118 -16.01 6.25 10.08
C GLN A 118 -16.90 5.27 9.29
N GLU A 119 -16.31 4.26 8.65
CA GLU A 119 -17.06 3.25 7.91
C GLU A 119 -17.99 2.44 8.82
N GLN A 120 -17.56 2.08 10.03
CA GLN A 120 -18.41 1.40 11.01
C GLN A 120 -19.57 2.27 11.48
N LEU A 121 -19.34 3.56 11.72
CA LEU A 121 -20.40 4.50 12.10
C LEU A 121 -21.44 4.65 10.97
N LEU A 122 -20.99 4.87 9.74
CA LEU A 122 -21.85 4.94 8.54
C LEU A 122 -22.66 3.66 8.37
N ARG A 123 -22.03 2.49 8.60
CA ARG A 123 -22.71 1.19 8.52
C ARG A 123 -23.80 1.04 9.59
N MET A 124 -23.53 1.45 10.83
CA MET A 124 -24.54 1.42 11.89
C MET A 124 -25.69 2.39 11.63
N GLU A 125 -25.38 3.60 11.14
CA GLU A 125 -26.37 4.61 10.79
C GLU A 125 -27.26 4.14 9.63
N ALA A 126 -26.68 3.53 8.59
CA ALA A 126 -27.42 2.94 7.49
C ALA A 126 -28.37 1.82 7.98
N PHE A 127 -27.90 0.96 8.89
CA PHE A 127 -28.74 -0.08 9.48
C PHE A 127 -29.90 0.50 10.31
N ALA A 128 -29.66 1.57 11.06
CA ALA A 128 -30.69 2.27 11.83
C ALA A 128 -31.75 2.90 10.89
N LEU A 129 -31.33 3.57 9.82
CA LEU A 129 -32.22 4.13 8.80
C LEU A 129 -33.04 3.04 8.11
N GLU A 130 -32.44 1.92 7.71
CA GLU A 130 -33.16 0.80 7.10
C GLU A 130 -34.22 0.22 8.06
N GLY A 131 -33.87 0.08 9.35
CA GLY A 131 -34.82 -0.36 10.38
C GLY A 131 -36.02 0.58 10.54
N THR A 132 -35.81 1.90 10.45
CA THR A 132 -36.91 2.87 10.47
C THR A 132 -37.74 2.85 9.20
N ALA A 133 -37.11 2.73 8.02
CA ALA A 133 -37.78 2.66 6.73
C ALA A 133 -38.69 1.42 6.62
N ARG A 134 -38.24 0.26 7.12
CA ARG A 134 -39.07 -0.96 7.19
C ARG A 134 -40.31 -0.73 8.05
N ARG A 135 -40.16 -0.16 9.26
CA ARG A 135 -41.31 0.12 10.16
C ARG A 135 -42.30 1.10 9.53
N VAL A 136 -41.82 2.13 8.83
CA VAL A 136 -42.68 3.08 8.12
C VAL A 136 -43.41 2.40 6.97
N ASN A 137 -42.74 1.59 6.14
CA ASN A 137 -43.38 0.83 5.07
C ASN A 137 -44.43 -0.15 5.60
N ASP A 138 -44.14 -0.87 6.67
CA ASP A 138 -45.08 -1.80 7.31
C ASP A 138 -46.32 -1.06 7.86
N ALA A 139 -46.12 0.08 8.52
CA ALA A 139 -47.22 0.91 9.02
C ALA A 139 -48.07 1.49 7.88
N THR A 140 -47.43 1.92 6.79
CA THR A 140 -48.13 2.46 5.61
C THR A 140 -48.94 1.37 4.91
N GLY A 141 -48.38 0.16 4.75
CA GLY A 141 -49.10 -0.99 4.19
C GLY A 141 -50.27 -1.47 5.07
N MET A 142 -50.17 -1.35 6.40
CA MET A 142 -51.27 -1.63 7.32
C MET A 142 -52.40 -0.59 7.20
N LEU A 143 -52.06 0.69 7.08
CA LEU A 143 -53.03 1.78 6.88
C LEU A 143 -53.76 1.65 5.54
N ASP A 144 -53.07 1.26 4.47
CA ASP A 144 -53.72 1.00 3.17
C ASP A 144 -54.68 -0.19 3.22
N ARG A 145 -54.32 -1.28 3.94
CA ARG A 145 -55.23 -2.40 4.16
C ARG A 145 -56.46 -2.02 4.98
N LEU A 146 -56.29 -1.16 5.99
CA LEU A 146 -57.41 -0.63 6.79
C LEU A 146 -58.32 0.28 5.95
N ARG A 147 -57.78 1.12 5.07
CA ARG A 147 -58.56 1.93 4.13
C ARG A 147 -59.31 1.08 3.11
N ALA A 148 -58.68 0.05 2.54
CA ALA A 148 -59.31 -0.86 1.59
C ALA A 148 -60.39 -1.75 2.23
N GLY A 149 -60.28 -2.05 3.53
CA GLY A 149 -61.31 -2.78 4.29
C GLY A 149 -62.52 -1.93 4.67
N ALA A 150 -62.37 -0.60 4.76
CA ALA A 150 -63.44 0.33 5.13
C ALA A 150 -64.43 0.64 3.97
N THR A 151 -64.12 0.26 2.73
CA THR A 151 -64.99 0.44 1.57
C THR A 151 -65.83 -0.81 1.25
N ARG A 152 -66.33 -1.52 2.27
CA ARG A 152 -67.39 -2.53 2.04
C ARG A 152 -68.76 -1.83 2.05
N PRO A 153 -69.52 -1.81 0.93
CA PRO A 153 -70.87 -1.30 0.94
C PRO A 153 -71.74 -2.17 1.86
N THR A 154 -72.26 -1.56 2.92
CA THR A 154 -73.33 -2.14 3.76
C THR A 154 -74.59 -2.26 2.91
N THR A 155 -74.82 -3.43 2.33
CA THR A 155 -76.12 -3.82 1.79
C THR A 155 -76.89 -4.59 2.87
N ALA A 156 -77.84 -3.93 3.51
CA ALA A 156 -78.87 -4.52 4.36
C ALA A 156 -80.17 -4.72 3.53
N PRO A 157 -81.17 -5.48 4.00
CA PRO A 157 -81.64 -6.72 3.39
C PRO A 157 -82.94 -6.57 2.57
N VAL A 158 -83.20 -7.48 1.63
CA VAL A 158 -84.54 -7.64 1.01
C VAL A 158 -85.05 -9.04 1.33
N GLY A 159 -86.10 -9.09 2.15
CA GLY A 159 -86.79 -10.31 2.53
C GLY A 159 -87.56 -10.92 1.37
N GLY A 160 -87.40 -12.23 1.19
CA GLY A 160 -88.25 -13.05 0.33
C GLY A 160 -89.22 -13.84 1.19
N ARG A 161 -90.51 -13.49 1.11
CA ARG A 161 -91.62 -14.34 1.53
C ARG A 161 -91.86 -15.39 0.46
N SER A 162 -91.96 -16.66 0.88
CA SER A 162 -92.78 -17.70 0.26
C SER A 162 -93.25 -18.63 1.37
#